data_AF-A0A521ZJ03-F1
#
_entry.id   AF-A0A521ZJ03-F1
#
_cell.length_a   1.000
_cell.length_b   1.000
_cell.length_c   1.000
_cell.angle_alpha   90.00
_cell.angle_beta   90.00
_cell.angle_gamma   90.00
#
_symmetry.space_group_name_H-M   'P 1'
#
loop_
_entity.id
_entity.type
_entity.pdbx_description
1 polymer ?
#
loop_
_entity_poly.entity_id
_entity_poly.type
_entity_poly.pdbx_seq_one_letter_code
_entity_poly.pdbx_strand_id
1 'polypeptide(L)'
;MIGLIQHSPARRALLSLTALVFAGLALQTLARPDLVAAAVGNGLHSANDYSELHAIYAGLWLGHTALGLLAARHVDSQPLLGDVLGLLIFSQALGRVMSAAQWGWPDGVLRVMMAVEIISGLTLWLVRPSQGVQPIQSK
;
A
#
# COMPACT_ATOMS: atom_id res chain seq x y z
N MET A 1 -18.37 -9.40 -3.54
CA MET A 1 -17.43 -8.27 -3.40
C MET A 1 -17.89 -7.14 -4.29
N ILE A 2 -18.14 -5.97 -3.72
CA ILE A 2 -18.73 -4.80 -4.38
C ILE A 2 -17.67 -4.15 -5.27
N GLY A 3 -17.75 -4.38 -6.58
CA GLY A 3 -16.97 -3.65 -7.57
C GLY A 3 -17.92 -2.81 -8.42
N LEU A 4 -17.78 -1.49 -8.37
CA LEU A 4 -18.67 -0.56 -9.08
C LEU A 4 -18.18 -0.27 -10.51
N ILE A 5 -16.88 -0.42 -10.79
CA ILE A 5 -16.26 -0.04 -12.06
C ILE A 5 -15.46 -1.22 -12.62
N GLN A 6 -15.80 -1.69 -13.82
CA GLN A 6 -15.13 -2.82 -14.48
C GLN A 6 -14.20 -2.31 -15.59
N HIS A 7 -12.91 -2.11 -15.30
CA HIS A 7 -11.98 -1.50 -16.25
C HIS A 7 -10.53 -1.97 -16.06
N SER A 8 -10.13 -3.06 -16.74
CA SER A 8 -8.80 -3.67 -16.59
C SER A 8 -7.62 -2.71 -16.79
N PRO A 9 -7.60 -1.84 -17.83
CA PRO A 9 -6.51 -0.88 -18.00
C PRO A 9 -6.40 0.12 -16.84
N ALA A 10 -7.53 0.51 -16.25
CA ALA A 10 -7.54 1.45 -15.14
C ALA A 10 -7.06 0.77 -13.86
N ARG A 11 -7.51 -0.46 -13.59
CA ARG A 11 -7.01 -1.26 -12.47
C ARG A 11 -5.51 -1.49 -12.59
N ARG A 12 -5.01 -1.81 -13.79
CA ARG A 12 -3.58 -1.99 -14.05
C ARG A 12 -2.80 -0.71 -13.79
N ALA A 13 -3.28 0.43 -14.29
CA ALA A 13 -2.65 1.73 -14.06
C ALA A 13 -2.60 2.07 -12.56
N LEU A 14 -3.71 1.88 -11.83
CA LEU A 14 -3.77 2.11 -10.38
C LEU A 14 -2.78 1.24 -9.61
N LEU A 15 -2.70 -0.05 -9.92
CA LEU A 15 -1.76 -0.97 -9.27
C LEU A 15 -0.30 -0.59 -9.57
N SER A 16 0.03 -0.25 -10.82
CA SER A 16 1.37 0.19 -11.21
C SER A 16 1.76 1.51 -10.54
N LEU A 17 0.87 2.51 -10.52
CA LEU A 17 1.11 3.79 -9.86
C LEU A 17 1.30 3.61 -8.35
N THR A 18 0.47 2.79 -7.73
CA THR A 18 0.60 2.42 -6.30
C THR A 18 1.97 1.80 -6.03
N ALA A 19 2.40 0.86 -6.88
CA ALA A 19 3.73 0.25 -6.75
C ALA A 19 4.86 1.27 -6.88
N LEU A 20 4.77 2.21 -7.83
CA LEU A 20 5.78 3.25 -8.01
C LEU A 20 5.86 4.21 -6.81
N VAL A 21 4.72 4.56 -6.21
CA VAL A 21 4.69 5.38 -4.99
C VAL A 21 5.43 4.66 -3.86
N PHE A 22 5.12 3.38 -3.62
CA PHE A 22 5.82 2.60 -2.59
C PHE A 22 7.31 2.40 -2.91
N ALA A 23 7.69 2.25 -4.17
CA ALA A 23 9.09 2.20 -4.57
C ALA A 23 9.81 3.51 -4.22
N GLY A 24 9.19 4.65 -4.53
CA GLY A 24 9.73 5.97 -4.18
C GLY A 24 9.88 6.16 -2.68
N LEU A 25 8.88 5.77 -1.88
CA LEU A 25 8.93 5.82 -0.42
C LEU A 25 10.04 4.92 0.16
N ALA A 26 10.19 3.70 -0.37
CA ALA A 26 11.27 2.79 0.03
C ALA A 26 12.65 3.38 -0.30
N LEU A 27 12.85 3.88 -1.53
CA LEU A 27 14.09 4.52 -1.94
C LEU A 27 14.41 5.75 -1.09
N GLN A 28 13.40 6.56 -0.76
CA GLN A 28 13.57 7.71 0.12
C GLN A 28 14.03 7.28 1.52
N THR A 29 13.46 6.20 2.06
CA THR A 29 13.86 5.64 3.38
C THR A 29 15.30 5.17 3.35
N LEU A 30 15.71 4.44 2.31
CA LEU A 30 17.08 3.96 2.17
C LEU A 30 18.08 5.10 1.97
N ALA A 31 17.68 6.15 1.25
CA ALA A 31 18.57 7.28 0.94
C ALA A 31 18.67 8.29 2.09
N ARG A 32 17.58 8.51 2.84
CA ARG A 32 17.49 9.54 3.90
C ARG A 32 16.66 9.02 5.09
N PRO A 33 17.15 8.00 5.82
CA PRO A 33 16.40 7.36 6.90
C PRO A 33 16.03 8.33 8.02
N ASP A 34 16.91 9.28 8.39
CA ASP A 34 16.65 10.24 9.47
C ASP A 34 15.48 11.18 9.15
N LEU A 35 15.34 11.59 7.88
CA LEU A 35 14.21 12.42 7.45
C LEU A 35 12.89 11.65 7.54
N VAL A 36 12.89 10.39 7.12
CA VAL A 36 11.69 9.54 7.20
C VAL A 36 11.34 9.24 8.64
N ALA A 37 12.32 8.91 9.49
CA ALA A 37 12.12 8.69 10.91
C ALA A 37 11.52 9.91 11.59
N ALA A 38 12.08 11.11 11.37
CA ALA A 38 11.54 12.35 11.91
C ALA A 38 10.10 12.61 11.43
N ALA A 39 9.81 12.34 10.14
CA ALA A 39 8.48 12.48 9.55
C ALA A 39 7.42 11.56 10.19
N VAL A 40 7.84 10.40 10.71
CA VAL A 40 6.96 9.43 11.38
C VAL A 40 7.02 9.52 12.91
N GLY A 41 7.72 10.52 13.47
CA GLY A 41 7.81 10.75 14.91
C GLY A 41 8.86 9.91 15.65
N ASN A 42 9.80 9.30 14.93
CA ASN A 42 10.86 8.47 15.49
C ASN A 42 12.20 9.23 15.55
N GLY A 43 12.99 8.97 16.61
CA GLY A 43 14.41 9.32 16.68
C GLY A 43 15.27 8.07 16.48
N LEU A 44 16.30 8.16 15.63
CA LEU A 44 17.25 7.07 15.38
C LEU A 44 18.54 7.34 16.15
N HIS A 45 18.91 6.46 17.06
CA HIS A 45 20.06 6.65 17.95
C HIS A 45 21.00 5.44 17.99
N SER A 46 20.60 4.31 17.42
CA SER A 46 21.34 3.05 17.45
C SER A 46 21.19 2.29 16.13
N ALA A 47 22.11 1.35 15.87
CA ALA A 47 22.03 0.48 14.70
C ALA A 47 20.71 -0.33 14.63
N ASN A 48 20.14 -0.66 15.79
CA ASN A 48 18.85 -1.35 15.86
C ASN A 48 17.71 -0.47 15.37
N ASP A 49 17.72 0.84 15.68
CA ASP A 49 16.69 1.77 15.22
C ASP A 49 16.68 1.89 13.70
N TYR A 50 17.87 2.00 13.08
CA TYR A 50 18.00 2.01 11.62
C TYR A 50 17.59 0.67 11.01
N SER A 51 17.95 -0.45 11.63
CA SER A 51 17.55 -1.79 11.17
C SER A 51 16.03 -1.94 11.17
N GLU A 52 15.37 -1.56 12.26
CA GLU A 52 13.92 -1.64 12.39
C GLU A 52 13.21 -0.70 11.41
N LEU A 53 13.69 0.55 11.29
CA LEU A 53 13.18 1.50 10.30
C LEU A 53 13.27 0.93 8.88
N HIS A 54 14.42 0.38 8.49
CA HIS A 54 14.59 -0.21 7.17
C HIS A 54 13.72 -1.45 6.98
N ALA A 55 13.53 -2.29 7.99
CA ALA A 55 12.67 -3.47 7.87
C ALA A 55 11.20 -3.07 7.64
N ILE A 56 10.68 -2.14 8.45
CA ILE A 56 9.27 -1.74 8.43
C ILE A 56 8.96 -0.78 7.29
N TYR A 57 9.78 0.25 7.06
CA TYR A 57 9.47 1.26 6.06
C TYR A 57 10.05 0.89 4.69
N ALA A 58 11.34 0.59 4.58
CA ALA A 58 11.90 0.23 3.27
C ALA A 58 11.46 -1.18 2.84
N GLY A 59 11.59 -2.18 3.72
CA GLY A 59 11.32 -3.59 3.44
C GLY A 59 9.86 -3.84 3.10
N LEU A 60 8.92 -3.41 3.96
CA LEU A 60 7.50 -3.58 3.64
C LEU A 60 7.11 -2.79 2.40
N TRP A 61 7.56 -1.54 2.21
CA TRP A 61 7.20 -0.78 0.99
C TRP A 61 7.78 -1.42 -0.29
N LEU A 62 8.97 -2.03 -0.24
CA LEU A 62 9.47 -2.86 -1.34
C LEU A 62 8.57 -4.09 -1.56
N GLY A 63 8.06 -4.71 -0.49
CA GLY A 63 7.06 -5.78 -0.58
C GLY A 63 5.77 -5.33 -1.26
N HIS A 64 5.22 -4.17 -0.89
CA HIS A 64 4.05 -3.56 -1.54
C HIS A 64 4.32 -3.24 -3.01
N THR A 65 5.52 -2.74 -3.32
CA THR A 65 5.98 -2.49 -4.69
C THR A 65 5.95 -3.78 -5.52
N ALA A 66 6.59 -4.83 -5.02
CA ALA A 66 6.65 -6.12 -5.70
C ALA A 66 5.25 -6.71 -5.90
N LEU A 67 4.41 -6.68 -4.86
CA LEU A 67 3.02 -7.15 -4.94
C LEU A 67 2.20 -6.33 -5.94
N GLY A 68 2.34 -5.01 -5.95
CA GLY A 68 1.64 -4.14 -6.89
C GLY A 68 2.04 -4.36 -8.34
N LEU A 69 3.33 -4.52 -8.61
CA LEU A 69 3.81 -4.89 -9.95
C LEU A 69 3.33 -6.28 -10.38
N LEU A 70 3.35 -7.25 -9.46
CA LEU A 70 2.85 -8.60 -9.73
C LEU A 70 1.35 -8.61 -10.00
N ALA A 71 0.57 -7.89 -9.19
CA ALA A 71 -0.86 -7.72 -9.37
C ALA A 71 -1.18 -6.98 -10.67
N ALA A 72 -0.41 -5.94 -11.03
CA ALA A 72 -0.57 -5.23 -12.29
C ALA A 72 -0.28 -6.13 -13.50
N ARG A 73 0.73 -7.00 -13.44
CA ARG A 73 1.03 -7.98 -14.49
C ARG A 73 -0.10 -8.99 -14.67
N HIS A 74 -0.66 -9.49 -13.56
CA HIS A 74 -1.70 -10.53 -13.52
C HIS A 74 -3.11 -9.98 -13.25
N VAL A 75 -3.40 -8.75 -13.67
CA VAL A 75 -4.62 -8.03 -13.26
C VAL A 75 -5.92 -8.80 -13.58
N ASP A 76 -5.95 -9.51 -14.70
CA ASP A 76 -7.14 -10.24 -15.16
C ASP A 76 -7.17 -11.69 -14.64
N SER A 77 -6.02 -12.34 -14.50
CA SER A 77 -5.94 -13.75 -14.07
C SER A 77 -5.91 -13.94 -12.56
N GLN A 78 -5.42 -12.96 -11.80
CA GLN A 78 -5.27 -13.03 -10.34
C GLN A 78 -5.71 -11.72 -9.66
N PRO A 79 -7.01 -11.35 -9.74
CA PRO A 79 -7.52 -10.09 -9.16
C PRO A 79 -7.26 -9.98 -7.65
N LEU A 80 -7.20 -11.12 -6.95
CA LEU A 80 -6.99 -11.18 -5.50
C LEU A 80 -5.67 -10.54 -5.06
N LEU A 81 -4.61 -10.59 -5.87
CA LEU A 81 -3.33 -9.95 -5.53
C LEU A 81 -3.49 -8.44 -5.33
N GLY A 82 -4.28 -7.79 -6.19
CA GLY A 82 -4.57 -6.38 -6.06
C GLY A 82 -5.49 -6.07 -4.88
N ASP A 83 -6.32 -7.02 -4.45
CA ASP A 83 -7.22 -6.85 -3.31
C ASP A 83 -6.47 -7.00 -1.98
N VAL A 84 -5.51 -7.93 -1.93
CA VAL A 84 -4.56 -8.06 -0.82
C VAL A 84 -3.73 -6.80 -0.68
N LEU A 85 -3.23 -6.24 -1.79
CA LEU A 85 -2.53 -4.95 -1.75
C LEU A 85 -3.43 -3.84 -1.18
N GLY A 86 -4.68 -3.75 -1.65
CA GLY A 86 -5.66 -2.80 -1.12
C GLY A 86 -5.89 -2.96 0.39
N LEU A 87 -5.99 -4.21 0.87
CA LEU A 87 -6.13 -4.53 2.29
C LEU A 87 -4.93 -4.07 3.11
N LEU A 88 -3.71 -4.37 2.65
CA LEU A 88 -2.48 -4.01 3.36
C LEU A 88 -2.33 -2.49 3.49
N ILE A 89 -2.64 -1.74 2.42
CA ILE A 89 -2.62 -0.27 2.43
C ILE A 89 -3.69 0.27 3.37
N PHE A 90 -4.93 -0.20 3.25
CA PHE A 90 -6.03 0.24 4.11
C PHE A 90 -5.77 -0.07 5.59
N SER A 91 -5.13 -1.20 5.88
CA SER A 91 -4.78 -1.61 7.25
C SER A 91 -3.78 -0.66 7.92
N GLN A 92 -2.92 0.03 7.16
CA GLN A 92 -2.05 1.06 7.72
C GLN A 92 -2.87 2.24 8.26
N ALA A 93 -3.89 2.68 7.53
CA ALA A 93 -4.81 3.70 8.00
C ALA A 93 -5.63 3.23 9.20
N LEU A 94 -6.08 1.97 9.19
CA LEU A 94 -6.78 1.36 10.32
C LEU A 94 -5.90 1.35 11.59
N GLY A 95 -4.61 1.03 11.45
CA GLY A 95 -3.63 1.14 12.54
C GLY A 95 -3.62 2.53 13.18
N ARG A 96 -3.67 3.58 12.36
CA ARG A 96 -3.72 4.97 12.85
C ARG A 96 -5.05 5.32 13.50
N VAL A 97 -6.18 4.84 12.96
CA VAL A 97 -7.51 5.02 13.58
C VAL A 97 -7.55 4.36 14.96
N MET A 98 -7.00 3.15 15.09
CA MET A 98 -6.92 2.46 16.39
C MET A 98 -6.07 3.24 17.40
N SER A 99 -4.93 3.80 16.96
CA SER A 99 -4.10 4.65 17.82
C SER A 99 -4.80 5.94 18.22
N ALA A 100 -5.58 6.54 17.31
CA ALA A 100 -6.23 7.83 17.53
C ALA A 100 -7.25 7.82 18.68
N ALA A 101 -7.84 6.66 18.97
CA ALA A 101 -8.75 6.50 20.11
C ALA A 101 -8.07 6.76 21.46
N GLN A 102 -6.75 6.55 21.57
CA GLN A 102 -5.99 6.70 22.80
C GLN A 102 -5.07 7.94 22.78
N TRP A 103 -4.47 8.25 21.63
CA TRP A 103 -3.39 9.23 21.51
C TRP A 103 -3.73 10.43 20.62
N GLY A 104 -4.93 10.49 20.07
CA GLY A 104 -5.36 11.54 19.14
C GLY A 104 -4.97 11.28 17.68
N TRP A 105 -5.55 12.08 16.78
CA TRP A 105 -5.34 11.92 15.34
C TRP A 105 -3.90 12.26 14.92
N PRO A 106 -3.36 11.63 13.86
CA PRO A 106 -2.06 12.01 13.33
C PRO A 106 -2.08 13.46 12.81
N ASP A 107 -0.92 14.10 12.91
CA ASP A 107 -0.65 15.45 12.42
C ASP A 107 0.35 15.43 11.25
N GLY A 108 0.48 16.57 10.56
CA GLY A 108 1.46 16.77 9.49
C GLY A 108 1.35 15.73 8.36
N VAL A 109 2.50 15.16 7.96
CA VAL A 109 2.59 14.22 6.84
C VAL A 109 1.85 12.91 7.09
N LEU A 110 1.80 12.42 8.32
CA LEU A 110 1.10 11.17 8.65
C LEU A 110 -0.41 11.28 8.45
N ARG A 111 -0.99 12.48 8.65
CA ARG A 111 -2.40 12.74 8.31
C ARG A 111 -2.66 12.62 6.81
N VAL A 112 -1.77 13.19 6.00
CA VAL A 112 -1.86 13.12 4.54
C VAL A 112 -1.72 11.67 4.08
N MET A 113 -0.74 10.94 4.62
CA MET A 113 -0.55 9.51 4.33
C MET A 113 -1.80 8.70 4.69
N MET A 114 -2.39 8.91 5.87
CA MET A 114 -3.62 8.22 6.28
C MET A 114 -4.76 8.45 5.28
N ALA A 115 -4.98 9.70 4.84
CA ALA A 115 -6.00 10.00 3.85
C ALA A 115 -5.73 9.30 2.50
N VAL A 116 -4.47 9.33 2.04
CA VAL A 116 -4.05 8.67 0.79
C VAL A 116 -4.21 7.16 0.89
N GLU A 117 -3.87 6.54 2.02
CA GLU A 117 -4.01 5.10 2.25
C GLU A 117 -5.49 4.67 2.22
N ILE A 118 -6.38 5.40 2.88
CA ILE A 118 -7.83 5.13 2.84
C ILE A 118 -8.33 5.21 1.39
N ILE A 119 -8.03 6.31 0.69
CA ILE A 119 -8.49 6.53 -0.68
C ILE A 119 -7.94 5.44 -1.60
N SER A 120 -6.65 5.13 -1.51
CA SER A 120 -5.98 4.16 -2.38
C SER A 120 -6.49 2.74 -2.13
N GLY A 121 -6.57 2.31 -0.87
CA GLY A 121 -7.09 0.99 -0.49
C GLY A 121 -8.52 0.78 -0.97
N LEU A 122 -9.40 1.76 -0.75
CA LEU A 122 -10.78 1.71 -1.24
C LEU A 122 -10.84 1.73 -2.76
N THR A 123 -10.09 2.59 -3.43
CA THR A 123 -10.09 2.69 -4.90
C THR A 123 -9.66 1.38 -5.56
N LEU A 124 -8.67 0.69 -4.98
CA LEU A 124 -8.25 -0.62 -5.46
C LEU A 124 -9.34 -1.68 -5.33
N TRP A 125 -10.22 -1.62 -4.32
CA TRP A 125 -11.36 -2.53 -4.24
C TRP A 125 -12.51 -2.14 -5.17
N LEU A 126 -12.74 -0.84 -5.37
CA LEU A 126 -13.85 -0.32 -6.17
C LEU A 126 -13.67 -0.53 -7.68
N VAL A 127 -12.43 -0.43 -8.18
CA VAL A 127 -12.10 -0.67 -9.60
C VAL A 127 -11.73 -2.13 -9.79
N ARG A 128 -12.51 -2.90 -10.54
CA ARG A 128 -12.28 -4.33 -10.83
C ARG A 128 -11.78 -4.56 -12.26
N PRO A 129 -11.04 -5.65 -12.53
CA PRO A 129 -10.75 -6.06 -13.90
C PRO A 129 -12.01 -6.48 -14.63
N SER A 130 -12.09 -6.17 -15.92
CA SER A 130 -13.27 -6.39 -16.77
C SER A 130 -13.54 -7.87 -17.07
N GLN A 131 -12.53 -8.73 -16.93
CA GLN A 131 -12.69 -10.19 -17.00
C GLN A 131 -12.27 -10.78 -15.66
N GLY A 132 -13.22 -11.36 -14.93
CA GLY A 132 -12.94 -12.17 -13.75
C GLY A 132 -12.56 -13.59 -14.16
N VAL A 133 -11.67 -14.21 -13.39
CA VAL A 133 -11.24 -15.63 -13.46
C VAL A 133 -12.31 -16.50 -14.15
N GLN A 134 -11.99 -17.04 -15.33
CA GLN A 134 -12.90 -17.98 -15.98
C GLN A 134 -13.13 -19.18 -15.06
N PRO A 135 -14.38 -19.60 -14.82
CA PRO A 135 -14.64 -20.78 -14.03
C PRO A 135 -13.96 -21.98 -14.72
N ILE A 136 -13.23 -22.77 -13.92
CA ILE A 136 -12.65 -24.03 -14.38
C ILE A 136 -13.81 -24.86 -14.94
N GLN A 137 -13.85 -25.06 -16.25
CA GLN A 137 -14.81 -25.98 -16.86
C GLN A 137 -14.43 -27.39 -16.39
N SER A 138 -15.16 -27.93 -15.40
CA SER A 138 -15.11 -29.35 -15.10
C SER A 138 -15.66 -30.10 -16.32
N LYS A 139 -14.77 -30.84 -17.00
CA LYS A 139 -15.17 -31.83 -17.99
C LYS A 139 -15.86 -33.02 -17.31
#